data_AF-A0A7V6H0Q9-F1
#
_entry.id   AF-A0A7V6H0Q9-F1
#
_cell.length_a   1.000
_cell.length_b   1.000
_cell.length_c   1.000
_cell.angle_alpha   90.00
_cell.angle_beta   90.00
_cell.angle_gamma   90.00
#
_symmetry.space_group_name_H-M   'P 1'
#
loop_
_entity.id
_entity.type
_entity.pdbx_description
1 polymer ?
#
loop_
_entity_poly.entity_id
_entity_poly.type
_entity_poly.pdbx_seq_one_letter_code
_entity_poly.pdbx_strand_id
1 'polypeptide(L)' 'MRVHFIAVGGSVMHNLAIALKSKGYQVSGSDDEFFEP' A
#
# COMPACT_ATOMS: atom_id res chain seq x y z
N MET A 1 6.62 13.13 -3.35
CA MET A 1 7.18 12.08 -2.47
C MET A 1 6.65 10.73 -2.93
N ARG A 2 7.52 9.71 -3.01
CA ARG A 2 7.16 8.34 -3.43
C ARG A 2 7.25 7.43 -2.20
N VAL A 3 6.19 6.65 -1.96
CA VAL A 3 6.09 5.73 -0.83
C VAL A 3 5.98 4.31 -1.37
N HIS A 4 6.86 3.43 -0.90
CA HIS A 4 6.86 2.02 -1.24
C HIS A 4 6.67 1.18 0.03
N PHE A 5 5.60 0.38 0.07
CA PHE A 5 5.33 -0.53 1.17
C PHE A 5 6.00 -1.88 0.93
N ILE A 6 6.50 -2.50 2.00
CA ILE A 6 7.01 -3.87 1.99
C ILE A 6 6.08 -4.67 2.93
N ALA A 7 5.61 -5.84 2.48
CA ALA A 7 4.59 -6.65 3.14
C ALA A 7 3.25 -5.90 3.35
N VAL A 8 2.67 -5.40 2.24
CA VAL A 8 1.46 -4.55 2.23
C VAL A 8 0.13 -5.31 2.40
N GLY A 9 0.15 -6.63 2.46
CA GLY A 9 -1.00 -7.54 2.47
C GLY A 9 -1.88 -7.44 3.72
N GLY A 10 -1.40 -6.78 4.78
CA GLY A 10 -2.21 -6.48 5.95
C GLY A 10 -3.29 -5.42 5.70
N SER A 11 -4.50 -5.63 6.25
CA SER A 11 -5.65 -4.71 6.10
C SER A 11 -5.38 -3.28 6.57
N VAL A 12 -4.50 -3.09 7.56
CA VAL A 12 -4.08 -1.76 8.05
C VAL A 12 -3.22 -1.01 7.03
N MET A 13 -2.30 -1.72 6.37
CA MET A 13 -1.39 -1.14 5.39
C MET A 13 -2.13 -0.71 4.13
N HIS A 14 -3.18 -1.46 3.75
CA HIS A 14 -4.06 -1.11 2.64
C HIS A 14 -4.79 0.22 2.86
N ASN A 15 -5.37 0.44 4.04
CA ASN A 15 -6.06 1.69 4.38
C ASN A 15 -5.11 2.90 4.37
N LEU A 16 -3.88 2.71 4.85
CA LEU A 16 -2.86 3.75 4.81
C LEU A 16 -2.41 4.07 3.37
N ALA A 17 -2.25 3.05 2.52
CA ALA A 17 -1.91 3.22 1.12
C ALA A 17 -2.98 4.04 0.38
N ILE A 18 -4.27 3.77 0.64
CA ILE A 18 -5.40 4.54 0.10
C ILE A 18 -5.31 6.00 0.57
N ALA A 19 -5.16 6.25 1.87
CA ALA A 19 -5.10 7.61 2.40
C ALA A 19 -3.93 8.43 1.81
N LEU A 20 -2.77 7.81 1.62
CA LEU A 20 -1.61 8.45 1.00
C LEU A 20 -1.84 8.71 -0.50
N LYS A 21 -2.46 7.79 -1.21
CA LYS A 21 -2.85 7.99 -2.61
C LYS A 21 -3.83 9.16 -2.76
N SER A 22 -4.84 9.26 -1.88
CA SER A 22 -5.80 10.36 -1.84
C SER A 22 -5.15 11.71 -1.53
N LYS A 23 -4.04 11.72 -0.77
CA LYS A 23 -3.22 12.92 -0.53
C LYS A 23 -2.30 13.29 -1.71
N GLY A 24 -2.35 12.56 -2.83
CA GLY A 24 -1.56 12.84 -4.03
C GLY A 24 -0.16 12.21 -4.03
N TYR A 25 0.14 11.31 -3.09
CA TYR A 25 1.41 10.60 -3.09
C TYR A 25 1.42 9.45 -4.11
N GLN A 26 2.60 9.21 -4.69
CA GLN A 26 2.81 8.05 -5.55
C GLN A 26 3.11 6.84 -4.66
N VAL A 27 2.14 5.94 -4.54
CA VAL A 27 2.20 4.76 -3.66
C VAL A 27 2.37 3.50 -4.49
N SER A 28 3.28 2.63 -4.08
CA SER A 28 3.43 1.25 -4.56
C SER A 28 3.67 0.32 -3.38
N GLY A 29 3.55 -0.99 -3.57
CA GLY A 29 3.81 -1.97 -2.51
C GLY A 29 4.26 -3.30 -3.07
N SER A 30 5.00 -4.05 -2.26
CA SER A 30 5.32 -5.46 -2.46
C SER A 30 4.76 -6.30 -1.31
N ASP A 31 4.45 -7.55 -1.61
CA ASP A 31 4.17 -8.59 -0.63
C ASP A 31 4.69 -9.92 -1.17
N ASP A 32 4.95 -10.86 -0.27
CA ASP A 32 5.39 -12.21 -0.61
C ASP A 32 4.19 -13.06 -1.05
N GLU A 33 2.99 -12.77 -0.55
CA GLU A 33 1.75 -13.47 -0.88
C GLU A 33 0.75 -12.52 -1.54
N PHE A 34 0.26 -12.93 -2.72
CA PHE A 34 -0.83 -12.23 -3.39
C PHE A 34 -2.15 -12.71 -2.78
N PHE A 35 -2.68 -11.97 -1.82
CA PHE A 35 -4.05 -12.18 -1.35
C PHE A 35 -5.01 -11.65 -2.42
N GLU A 36 -5.71 -12.55 -3.09
CA GLU A 36 -6.81 -12.19 -3.99
C GLU A 36 -7.88 -11.39 -3.24
N PRO A 37 -8.54 -10.43 -3.91
CA PRO A 37 -9.51 -9.53 -3.28
C PRO A 37 -10.72 -10.23 -2.68
#